data_AF-A0A2H6NBT8-F1
#
_entry.id   AF-A0A2H6NBT8-F1
#
_cell.length_a   1.000
_cell.length_b   1.000
_cell.length_c   1.000
_cell.angle_alpha   90.00
_cell.angle_beta   90.00
_cell.angle_gamma   90.00
#
_symmetry.space_group_name_H-M   'P 1'
#
loop_
_entity.id
_entity.type
_entity.pdbx_description
1 polymer ?
#
loop_
_entity_poly.entity_id
_entity_poly.type
_entity_poly.pdbx_seq_one_letter_code
_entity_poly.pdbx_strand_id
1 'polypeptide(L)'
;MKILFNVTFDTNKKEVDEEDAALYRRLGALLRHCLMISADGDDRTEEFHSHTINLLGNLPLKCLDVLLTPKVHRGSLEYMGVNMDAVNVLLSFLDRRLDRGHKLKESLTPVLNLLTESARVHRQTRKFLKTKVLPPLRDVKNRPEVGNLLRNKLVRLMTHIDTDVKHCAAEFLFVLCKESVSRFVKYTGYGNAAGLLAARGLMAGGQSEGEYSEDEDTDTEEYKEAKPNINPITGRVEEKLPNPMEGMTDEQKELEAMKLMNMFDKLSRQQIIRPMGLDPDGNLSSINVTSLDEAVHQIAEQRLSSDSDLEID
;
A
#
# COMPACT_ATOMS: atom_id res chain seq x y z
N MET A 1 -27.27 -4.43 -19.64
CA MET A 1 -25.90 -4.24 -19.12
C MET A 1 -24.89 -5.23 -19.70
N LYS A 2 -25.11 -6.55 -19.63
CA LYS A 2 -24.18 -7.56 -20.20
C LYS A 2 -23.84 -7.32 -21.69
N ILE A 3 -24.85 -7.00 -22.51
CA ILE A 3 -24.66 -6.66 -23.93
C ILE A 3 -23.76 -5.42 -24.09
N LEU A 4 -24.07 -4.34 -23.35
CA LEU A 4 -23.26 -3.12 -23.39
C LEU A 4 -21.82 -3.39 -22.96
N PHE A 5 -21.60 -4.18 -21.91
CA PHE A 5 -20.25 -4.56 -21.47
C PHE A 5 -19.47 -5.23 -22.59
N ASN A 6 -20.06 -6.21 -23.28
CA ASN A 6 -19.38 -6.92 -24.37
C ASN A 6 -19.04 -5.99 -25.56
N VAL A 7 -19.91 -5.03 -25.87
CA VAL A 7 -19.69 -4.09 -26.99
C VAL A 7 -18.68 -2.99 -26.62
N THR A 8 -18.56 -2.63 -25.34
CA THR A 8 -17.64 -1.57 -24.87
C THR A 8 -16.29 -2.09 -24.36
N PHE A 9 -16.10 -3.40 -24.24
CA PHE A 9 -14.89 -3.98 -23.64
C PHE A 9 -13.60 -3.65 -24.41
N ASP A 10 -13.63 -3.69 -25.75
CA ASP A 10 -12.46 -3.48 -26.60
C ASP A 10 -12.22 -2.02 -27.04
N THR A 11 -13.17 -1.12 -26.79
CA THR A 11 -13.09 0.30 -27.21
C THR A 11 -12.37 1.20 -26.22
N ASN A 12 -12.07 0.68 -25.03
CA ASN A 12 -11.66 1.43 -23.84
C ASN A 12 -10.24 2.03 -23.88
N LYS A 13 -9.44 1.72 -24.91
CA LYS A 13 -8.05 2.20 -25.10
C LYS A 13 -7.88 3.26 -26.19
N LYS A 14 -8.98 3.75 -26.78
CA LYS A 14 -8.91 4.76 -27.85
C LYS A 14 -9.14 6.15 -27.27
N GLU A 15 -8.43 7.15 -27.80
CA GLU A 15 -8.84 8.54 -27.62
C GLU A 15 -10.28 8.67 -28.15
N VAL A 16 -11.16 9.08 -27.26
CA VAL A 16 -12.58 9.23 -27.55
C VAL A 16 -12.81 10.68 -27.97
N ASP A 17 -13.52 10.90 -29.07
CA ASP A 17 -13.91 12.25 -29.49
C ASP A 17 -14.91 12.89 -28.52
N GLU A 18 -15.31 14.14 -28.79
CA GLU A 18 -16.22 14.87 -27.90
C GLU A 18 -17.66 14.32 -27.92
N GLU A 19 -18.11 13.79 -29.06
CA GLU A 19 -19.46 13.26 -29.23
C GLU A 19 -19.63 11.94 -28.46
N ASP A 20 -18.70 11.01 -28.66
CA ASP A 20 -18.65 9.76 -27.92
C ASP A 20 -18.44 10.02 -26.43
N ALA A 21 -17.62 11.00 -26.03
CA ALA A 21 -17.45 11.35 -24.63
C ALA A 21 -18.76 11.87 -24.00
N ALA A 22 -19.58 12.62 -24.74
CA ALA A 22 -20.90 13.04 -24.28
C ALA A 22 -21.85 11.85 -24.12
N LEU A 23 -21.82 10.87 -25.04
CA LEU A 23 -22.58 9.63 -24.96
C LEU A 23 -22.16 8.78 -23.75
N TYR A 24 -20.86 8.62 -23.51
CA TYR A 24 -20.34 7.89 -22.36
C TYR A 24 -20.68 8.58 -21.04
N ARG A 25 -20.64 9.91 -20.96
CA ARG A 25 -21.11 10.63 -19.77
C ARG A 25 -22.60 10.42 -19.52
N ARG A 26 -23.43 10.42 -20.57
CA ARG A 26 -24.87 10.12 -20.44
C ARG A 26 -25.09 8.70 -19.95
N LEU A 27 -24.37 7.72 -20.49
CA LEU A 27 -24.39 6.34 -20.00
C LEU A 27 -23.95 6.27 -18.53
N GLY A 28 -22.85 6.93 -18.17
CA GLY A 28 -22.35 6.98 -16.80
C GLY A 28 -23.35 7.61 -15.82
N ALA A 29 -24.12 8.62 -16.22
CA ALA A 29 -25.19 9.19 -15.40
C ALA A 29 -26.32 8.17 -15.12
N LEU A 30 -26.69 7.36 -16.12
CA LEU A 30 -27.67 6.27 -15.94
C LEU A 30 -27.11 5.18 -15.02
N LEU A 31 -25.85 4.78 -15.20
CA LEU A 31 -25.21 3.78 -14.36
C LEU A 31 -25.05 4.25 -12.91
N ARG A 32 -24.76 5.54 -12.70
CA ARG A 32 -24.81 6.15 -11.37
C ARG A 32 -26.18 5.98 -10.73
N HIS A 33 -27.26 6.24 -11.47
CA HIS A 33 -28.60 6.03 -10.95
C HIS A 33 -28.85 4.55 -10.60
N CYS A 34 -28.37 3.61 -11.42
CA CYS A 34 -28.42 2.17 -11.14
C CYS A 34 -27.70 1.79 -9.83
N LEU A 35 -26.55 2.41 -9.52
CA LEU A 35 -25.86 2.20 -8.24
C LEU A 35 -26.70 2.66 -7.04
N MET A 36 -27.56 3.67 -7.20
CA MET A 36 -28.36 4.23 -6.11
C MET A 36 -29.68 3.47 -5.86
N ILE A 37 -30.03 2.50 -6.71
CA ILE A 37 -31.28 1.74 -6.61
C ILE A 37 -30.99 0.34 -6.07
N SER A 38 -31.95 -0.19 -5.31
CA SER A 38 -31.99 -1.60 -4.90
C SER A 38 -32.96 -2.39 -5.78
N ALA A 39 -32.59 -3.63 -6.10
CA ALA A 39 -33.48 -4.58 -6.76
C ALA A 39 -34.26 -5.39 -5.71
N ASP A 40 -35.12 -6.30 -6.16
CA ASP A 40 -35.89 -7.19 -5.28
C ASP A 40 -34.96 -8.17 -4.53
N GLY A 41 -34.55 -7.77 -3.33
CA GLY A 41 -33.67 -8.54 -2.45
C GLY A 41 -32.18 -8.19 -2.60
N ASP A 42 -31.42 -8.53 -1.56
CA ASP A 42 -30.01 -8.16 -1.44
C ASP A 42 -29.14 -8.83 -2.51
N ASP A 43 -29.36 -10.11 -2.81
CA ASP A 43 -28.57 -10.84 -3.80
C ASP A 43 -28.77 -10.30 -5.22
N ARG A 44 -30.02 -9.97 -5.60
CA ARG A 44 -30.30 -9.35 -6.90
C ARG A 44 -29.76 -7.93 -6.98
N THR A 45 -29.81 -7.18 -5.88
CA THR A 45 -29.20 -5.85 -5.78
C THR A 45 -27.70 -5.93 -6.02
N GLU A 46 -27.04 -6.89 -5.40
CA GLU A 46 -25.60 -7.07 -5.55
C GLU A 46 -25.21 -7.53 -6.96
N GLU A 47 -25.97 -8.45 -7.58
CA GLU A 47 -25.75 -8.83 -8.99
C GLU A 47 -25.94 -7.63 -9.93
N PHE A 48 -26.99 -6.84 -9.70
CA PHE A 48 -27.28 -5.65 -10.48
C PHE A 48 -26.16 -4.59 -10.35
N HIS A 49 -25.69 -4.33 -9.14
CA HIS A 49 -24.55 -3.45 -8.88
C HIS A 49 -23.28 -4.01 -9.53
N SER A 50 -23.04 -5.31 -9.46
CA SER A 50 -21.89 -5.95 -10.11
C SER A 50 -21.85 -5.69 -11.61
N HIS A 51 -22.98 -5.84 -12.31
CA HIS A 51 -23.06 -5.54 -13.75
C HIS A 51 -22.91 -4.05 -14.05
N THR A 52 -23.41 -3.19 -13.17
CA THR A 52 -23.26 -1.73 -13.28
C THR A 52 -21.79 -1.33 -13.17
N ILE A 53 -21.08 -1.86 -12.18
CA ILE A 53 -19.65 -1.60 -11.93
C ILE A 53 -18.79 -2.10 -13.10
N ASN A 54 -19.05 -3.31 -13.60
CA ASN A 54 -18.31 -3.85 -14.74
C ASN A 54 -18.44 -2.92 -15.96
N LEU A 55 -19.64 -2.39 -16.22
CA LEU A 55 -19.86 -1.47 -17.34
C LEU A 55 -19.26 -0.08 -17.09
N LEU A 56 -19.27 0.41 -15.85
CA LEU A 56 -18.57 1.65 -15.47
C LEU A 56 -17.05 1.54 -15.68
N GLY A 57 -16.47 0.37 -15.41
CA GLY A 57 -15.06 0.08 -15.70
C GLY A 57 -14.71 0.13 -17.20
N ASN A 58 -15.71 0.01 -18.07
CA ASN A 58 -15.56 0.14 -19.52
C ASN A 58 -15.74 1.59 -20.04
N LEU A 59 -15.88 2.58 -19.16
CA LEU A 59 -15.99 3.98 -19.59
C LEU A 59 -14.61 4.65 -19.61
N PRO A 60 -14.36 5.58 -20.55
CA PRO A 60 -13.15 6.39 -20.54
C PRO A 60 -13.02 7.17 -19.22
N LEU A 61 -11.80 7.26 -18.68
CA LEU A 61 -11.54 7.86 -17.37
C LEU A 61 -12.06 9.30 -17.24
N LYS A 62 -11.94 10.09 -18.32
CA LYS A 62 -12.44 11.47 -18.38
C LYS A 62 -13.96 11.62 -18.24
N CYS A 63 -14.71 10.52 -18.34
CA CYS A 63 -16.17 10.48 -18.23
C CYS A 63 -16.65 10.01 -16.84
N LEU A 64 -15.73 9.60 -15.95
CA LEU A 64 -16.06 9.18 -14.59
C LEU A 64 -16.37 10.36 -13.65
N ASP A 65 -16.08 11.60 -14.10
CA ASP A 65 -16.50 12.85 -13.46
C ASP A 65 -18.02 12.89 -13.17
N VAL A 66 -18.82 12.24 -14.02
CA VAL A 66 -20.27 12.12 -13.85
C VAL A 66 -20.71 11.49 -12.53
N LEU A 67 -19.86 10.66 -11.90
CA LEU A 67 -20.14 10.06 -10.59
C LEU A 67 -20.21 11.13 -9.47
N LEU A 68 -19.54 12.27 -9.66
CA LEU A 68 -19.42 13.36 -8.70
C LEU A 68 -20.33 14.56 -9.02
N THR A 69 -20.97 14.57 -10.19
CA THR A 69 -21.83 15.69 -10.65
C THR A 69 -23.12 15.96 -9.88
N PRO A 70 -23.75 15.02 -9.13
CA PRO A 70 -24.95 15.34 -8.36
C PRO A 70 -24.70 16.49 -7.40
N LYS A 71 -25.70 17.37 -7.26
CA LYS A 71 -25.65 18.40 -6.23
C LYS A 71 -25.65 17.77 -4.85
N VAL A 72 -25.08 18.47 -3.89
CA VAL A 72 -25.22 18.10 -2.48
C VAL A 72 -26.62 18.53 -2.03
N HIS A 73 -27.37 17.60 -1.45
CA HIS A 73 -28.68 17.85 -0.86
C HIS A 73 -28.68 17.43 0.61
N ARG A 74 -29.72 17.79 1.36
CA ARG A 74 -29.90 17.34 2.74
C ARG A 74 -29.97 15.81 2.78
N GLY A 75 -29.05 15.18 3.50
CA GLY A 75 -28.95 13.71 3.61
C GLY A 75 -27.95 13.07 2.63
N SER A 76 -27.39 13.82 1.68
CA SER A 76 -26.26 13.34 0.88
C SER A 76 -24.99 13.27 1.72
N LEU A 77 -24.16 12.28 1.41
CA LEU A 77 -22.80 12.22 1.91
C LEU A 77 -21.95 13.24 1.16
N GLU A 78 -21.59 14.32 1.84
CA GLU A 78 -20.76 15.40 1.29
C GLU A 78 -19.33 15.31 1.79
N TYR A 79 -18.38 15.58 0.89
CA TYR A 79 -16.98 15.76 1.24
C TYR A 79 -16.34 16.80 0.32
N MET A 80 -15.78 17.87 0.91
CA MET A 80 -15.15 18.99 0.19
C MET A 80 -16.08 19.66 -0.84
N GLY A 81 -17.36 19.81 -0.49
CA GLY A 81 -18.40 20.42 -1.32
C GLY A 81 -18.92 19.52 -2.45
N VAL A 82 -18.52 18.24 -2.49
CA VAL A 82 -18.87 17.30 -3.56
C VAL A 82 -19.69 16.14 -2.99
N ASN A 83 -20.67 15.67 -3.75
CA ASN A 83 -21.47 14.50 -3.42
C ASN A 83 -20.63 13.21 -3.57
N MET A 84 -20.57 12.40 -2.51
CA MET A 84 -19.82 11.15 -2.42
C MET A 84 -20.73 9.91 -2.33
N ASP A 85 -22.04 10.05 -2.54
CA ASP A 85 -23.01 8.97 -2.39
C ASP A 85 -22.64 7.76 -3.27
N ALA A 86 -22.38 8.00 -4.56
CA ALA A 86 -22.01 6.95 -5.51
C ALA A 86 -20.67 6.28 -5.15
N VAL A 87 -19.66 7.08 -4.76
CA VAL A 87 -18.35 6.57 -4.34
C VAL A 87 -18.48 5.72 -3.08
N ASN A 88 -19.32 6.13 -2.13
CA ASN A 88 -19.58 5.40 -0.90
C ASN A 88 -20.31 4.08 -1.16
N VAL A 89 -21.27 4.05 -2.09
CA VAL A 89 -21.92 2.79 -2.53
C VAL A 89 -20.90 1.84 -3.13
N LEU A 90 -19.99 2.31 -3.99
CA LEU A 90 -18.92 1.49 -4.56
C LEU A 90 -17.99 0.94 -3.46
N LEU A 91 -17.63 1.77 -2.48
CA LEU A 91 -16.79 1.35 -1.37
C LEU A 91 -17.47 0.31 -0.46
N SER A 92 -18.76 0.50 -0.15
CA SER A 92 -19.55 -0.47 0.61
C SER A 92 -19.75 -1.78 -0.17
N PHE A 93 -19.89 -1.71 -1.50
CA PHE A 93 -19.93 -2.89 -2.36
C PHE A 93 -18.62 -3.68 -2.28
N LEU A 94 -17.47 -2.99 -2.36
CA LEU A 94 -16.15 -3.60 -2.19
C LEU A 94 -16.02 -4.31 -0.83
N ASP A 95 -16.39 -3.63 0.26
CA ASP A 95 -16.27 -4.19 1.62
C ASP A 95 -17.13 -5.45 1.80
N ARG A 96 -18.38 -5.43 1.30
CA ARG A 96 -19.26 -6.62 1.29
C ARG A 96 -18.68 -7.78 0.49
N ARG A 97 -18.06 -7.51 -0.68
CA ARG A 97 -17.42 -8.55 -1.49
C ARG A 97 -16.18 -9.13 -0.82
N LEU A 98 -15.43 -8.32 -0.08
CA LEU A 98 -14.29 -8.80 0.72
C LEU A 98 -14.73 -9.76 1.83
N ASP A 99 -15.87 -9.50 2.47
CA ASP A 99 -16.41 -10.37 3.53
C ASP A 99 -16.91 -11.72 3.01
N ARG A 100 -17.42 -11.78 1.77
CA ARG A 100 -17.90 -13.02 1.16
C ARG A 100 -16.78 -13.98 0.74
N GLY A 101 -15.61 -13.48 0.34
CA GLY A 101 -14.43 -14.29 0.04
C GLY A 101 -14.48 -15.20 -1.21
N HIS A 102 -15.58 -15.22 -1.96
CA HIS A 102 -15.74 -16.08 -3.13
C HIS A 102 -15.35 -15.39 -4.45
N LYS A 103 -14.68 -16.12 -5.36
CA LYS A 103 -14.28 -15.66 -6.71
C LYS A 103 -13.66 -14.26 -6.71
N LEU A 104 -12.68 -14.05 -5.83
CA LEU A 104 -12.11 -12.73 -5.52
C LEU A 104 -11.67 -11.95 -6.75
N LYS A 105 -11.06 -12.59 -7.76
CA LYS A 105 -10.62 -11.94 -9.00
C LYS A 105 -11.78 -11.29 -9.76
N GLU A 106 -12.75 -12.08 -10.21
CA GLU A 106 -13.92 -11.58 -10.96
C GLU A 106 -14.76 -10.61 -10.12
N SER A 107 -14.76 -10.80 -8.80
CA SER A 107 -15.58 -10.04 -7.86
C SER A 107 -14.98 -8.67 -7.49
N LEU A 108 -13.67 -8.59 -7.28
CA LEU A 108 -13.03 -7.41 -6.68
C LEU A 108 -12.33 -6.53 -7.72
N THR A 109 -11.73 -7.13 -8.74
CA THR A 109 -10.91 -6.39 -9.73
C THR A 109 -11.69 -5.26 -10.40
N PRO A 110 -12.95 -5.43 -10.86
CA PRO A 110 -13.68 -4.33 -11.49
C PRO A 110 -13.92 -3.13 -10.57
N VAL A 111 -14.31 -3.36 -9.32
CA VAL A 111 -14.57 -2.28 -8.35
C VAL A 111 -13.26 -1.64 -7.87
N LEU A 112 -12.21 -2.42 -7.65
CA LEU A 112 -10.89 -1.90 -7.27
C LEU A 112 -10.32 -1.00 -8.36
N ASN A 113 -10.36 -1.43 -9.62
CA ASN A 113 -9.87 -0.64 -10.75
C ASN A 113 -10.69 0.65 -10.91
N LEU A 114 -12.01 0.57 -10.84
CA LEU A 114 -12.87 1.76 -10.94
C LEU A 114 -12.58 2.79 -9.84
N LEU A 115 -12.45 2.33 -8.58
CA LEU A 115 -12.12 3.21 -7.45
C LEU A 115 -10.70 3.78 -7.57
N THR A 116 -9.74 2.99 -8.05
CA THR A 116 -8.34 3.39 -8.26
C THR A 116 -8.24 4.50 -9.29
N GLU A 117 -8.81 4.30 -10.47
CA GLU A 117 -8.75 5.28 -11.54
C GLU A 117 -9.56 6.55 -11.21
N SER A 118 -10.71 6.39 -10.55
CA SER A 118 -11.47 7.53 -10.02
C SER A 118 -10.66 8.33 -9.00
N ALA A 119 -9.87 7.66 -8.14
CA ALA A 119 -8.99 8.31 -7.18
C ALA A 119 -7.75 8.93 -7.83
N ARG A 120 -7.27 8.40 -8.96
CA ARG A 120 -6.16 8.99 -9.72
C ARG A 120 -6.59 10.34 -10.31
N VAL A 121 -7.75 10.36 -10.97
CA VAL A 121 -8.29 11.55 -11.66
C VAL A 121 -8.88 12.58 -10.70
N HIS A 122 -9.68 12.16 -9.71
CA HIS A 122 -10.44 13.09 -8.87
C HIS A 122 -9.87 13.21 -7.46
N ARG A 123 -9.30 14.38 -7.15
CA ARG A 123 -8.68 14.67 -5.85
C ARG A 123 -9.65 14.48 -4.67
N GLN A 124 -10.90 14.91 -4.82
CA GLN A 124 -11.93 14.81 -3.78
C GLN A 124 -12.25 13.34 -3.49
N THR A 125 -12.40 12.52 -4.54
CA THR A 125 -12.58 11.05 -4.41
C THR A 125 -11.40 10.42 -3.70
N ARG A 126 -10.16 10.75 -4.08
CA ARG A 126 -8.96 10.23 -3.43
C ARG A 126 -8.90 10.56 -1.96
N LYS A 127 -9.11 11.84 -1.59
CA LYS A 127 -9.10 12.27 -0.19
C LYS A 127 -10.23 11.60 0.59
N PHE A 128 -11.45 11.55 0.05
CA PHE A 128 -12.57 10.85 0.67
C PHE A 128 -12.25 9.37 0.93
N LEU A 129 -11.80 8.64 -0.10
CA LEU A 129 -11.41 7.23 0.03
C LEU A 129 -10.25 7.03 0.99
N LYS A 130 -9.24 7.92 1.00
CA LYS A 130 -8.16 7.90 1.98
C LYS A 130 -8.70 7.96 3.40
N THR A 131 -9.65 8.85 3.70
CA THR A 131 -10.23 8.95 5.06
C THR A 131 -11.00 7.70 5.49
N LYS A 132 -11.64 7.00 4.55
CA LYS A 132 -12.45 5.80 4.82
C LYS A 132 -11.61 4.52 4.88
N VAL A 133 -10.66 4.36 3.96
CA VAL A 133 -9.85 3.14 3.78
C VAL A 133 -8.62 3.17 4.67
N LEU A 134 -7.93 4.31 4.73
CA LEU A 134 -6.66 4.48 5.43
C LEU A 134 -6.77 5.64 6.42
N PRO A 135 -7.62 5.55 7.47
CA PRO A 135 -7.70 6.59 8.48
C PRO A 135 -6.33 6.79 9.17
N PRO A 136 -6.06 7.97 9.76
CA PRO A 136 -4.86 8.22 10.53
C PRO A 136 -4.57 7.09 11.53
N LEU A 137 -3.33 6.61 11.55
CA LEU A 137 -2.94 5.43 12.34
C LEU A 137 -3.00 5.76 13.83
N ARG A 138 -3.75 4.97 14.59
CA ARG A 138 -3.72 5.01 16.07
C ARG A 138 -3.21 3.71 16.66
N ASP A 139 -3.61 2.59 16.06
CA ASP A 139 -3.07 1.28 16.37
C ASP A 139 -1.84 0.98 15.51
N VAL A 140 -0.69 0.90 16.19
CA VAL A 140 0.63 0.57 15.65
C VAL A 140 1.21 -0.70 16.29
N LYS A 141 0.44 -1.40 17.13
CA LYS A 141 0.90 -2.62 17.82
C LYS A 141 0.64 -3.86 16.97
N ASN A 142 -0.50 -3.87 16.28
CA ASN A 142 -0.88 -4.96 15.39
C ASN A 142 -0.27 -4.78 14.00
N ARG A 143 0.00 -5.90 13.33
CA ARG A 143 0.46 -5.86 11.93
C ARG A 143 -0.62 -5.27 11.03
N PRO A 144 -0.27 -4.55 9.95
CA PRO A 144 -1.23 -3.93 9.05
C PRO A 144 -2.28 -4.88 8.45
N GLU A 145 -1.93 -6.14 8.21
CA GLU A 145 -2.82 -7.18 7.69
C GLU A 145 -3.77 -7.80 8.74
N VAL A 146 -3.53 -7.56 10.04
CA VAL A 146 -4.33 -8.13 11.14
C VAL A 146 -5.45 -7.17 11.53
N GLY A 147 -6.69 -7.67 11.52
CA GLY A 147 -7.89 -6.93 11.90
C GLY A 147 -9.02 -7.01 10.87
N ASN A 148 -10.13 -6.37 11.21
CA ASN A 148 -11.37 -6.40 10.43
C ASN A 148 -11.69 -5.06 9.74
N LEU A 149 -10.81 -4.05 9.83
CA LEU A 149 -11.01 -2.82 9.07
C LEU A 149 -10.74 -3.08 7.58
N LEU A 150 -11.33 -2.25 6.72
CA LEU A 150 -11.13 -2.33 5.28
C LEU A 150 -9.65 -2.28 4.88
N ARG A 151 -8.84 -1.44 5.58
CA ARG A 151 -7.37 -1.45 5.46
C ARG A 151 -6.81 -2.86 5.61
N ASN A 152 -7.12 -3.54 6.71
CA ASN A 152 -6.54 -4.84 7.03
C ASN A 152 -6.92 -5.89 5.99
N LYS A 153 -8.19 -5.89 5.55
CA LYS A 153 -8.68 -6.77 4.48
C LYS A 153 -7.91 -6.55 3.17
N LEU A 154 -7.71 -5.30 2.77
CA LEU A 154 -6.98 -4.95 1.55
C LEU A 154 -5.49 -5.27 1.64
N VAL A 155 -4.85 -5.00 2.79
CA VAL A 155 -3.43 -5.35 2.99
C VAL A 155 -3.22 -6.87 2.91
N ARG A 156 -4.13 -7.68 3.47
CA ARG A 156 -4.10 -9.15 3.30
C ARG A 156 -4.14 -9.59 1.84
N LEU A 157 -4.82 -8.85 0.97
CA LEU A 157 -4.87 -9.17 -0.46
C LEU A 157 -3.54 -8.90 -1.18
N MET A 158 -2.68 -8.03 -0.66
CA MET A 158 -1.38 -7.71 -1.29
C MET A 158 -0.43 -8.91 -1.32
N THR A 159 -0.67 -9.91 -0.47
CA THR A 159 0.07 -11.18 -0.43
C THR A 159 -0.78 -12.37 -0.92
N HIS A 160 -1.87 -12.11 -1.65
CA HIS A 160 -2.71 -13.16 -2.23
C HIS A 160 -1.99 -13.90 -3.37
N ILE A 161 -2.36 -15.16 -3.60
CA ILE A 161 -1.74 -16.03 -4.62
C ILE A 161 -2.04 -15.53 -6.05
N ASP A 162 -3.28 -15.09 -6.27
CA ASP A 162 -3.70 -14.49 -7.54
C ASP A 162 -3.01 -13.14 -7.79
N THR A 163 -2.27 -13.05 -8.88
CA THR A 163 -1.44 -11.89 -9.24
C THR A 163 -2.26 -10.65 -9.57
N ASP A 164 -3.47 -10.81 -10.11
CA ASP A 164 -4.30 -9.69 -10.49
C ASP A 164 -4.96 -9.09 -9.25
N VAL A 165 -5.47 -9.94 -8.35
CA VAL A 165 -6.05 -9.49 -7.07
C VAL A 165 -5.02 -8.74 -6.24
N LYS A 166 -3.81 -9.30 -6.07
CA LYS A 166 -2.77 -8.68 -5.26
C LYS A 166 -2.31 -7.35 -5.87
N HIS A 167 -2.18 -7.28 -7.20
CA HIS A 167 -1.77 -6.07 -7.89
C HIS A 167 -2.84 -4.97 -7.77
N CYS A 168 -4.12 -5.30 -8.01
CA CYS A 168 -5.22 -4.33 -7.90
C CYS A 168 -5.35 -3.77 -6.47
N ALA A 169 -5.24 -4.61 -5.45
CA ALA A 169 -5.31 -4.17 -4.06
C ALA A 169 -4.13 -3.26 -3.68
N ALA A 170 -2.92 -3.64 -4.07
CA ALA A 170 -1.71 -2.86 -3.81
C ALA A 170 -1.73 -1.52 -4.57
N GLU A 171 -2.15 -1.52 -5.83
CA GLU A 171 -2.27 -0.33 -6.67
C GLU A 171 -3.29 0.66 -6.09
N PHE A 172 -4.46 0.17 -5.68
CA PHE A 172 -5.48 1.01 -5.05
C PHE A 172 -4.93 1.73 -3.81
N LEU A 173 -4.29 1.00 -2.91
CA LEU A 173 -3.69 1.56 -1.70
C LEU A 173 -2.53 2.52 -2.02
N PHE A 174 -1.76 2.26 -3.07
CA PHE A 174 -0.66 3.12 -3.51
C PHE A 174 -1.17 4.46 -4.03
N VAL A 175 -2.21 4.47 -4.87
CA VAL A 175 -2.87 5.69 -5.35
C VAL A 175 -3.46 6.50 -4.20
N LEU A 176 -4.10 5.85 -3.22
CA LEU A 176 -4.58 6.54 -2.01
C LEU A 176 -3.43 7.19 -1.23
N CYS A 177 -2.25 6.56 -1.22
CA CYS A 177 -1.04 7.10 -0.64
C CYS A 177 -0.35 8.17 -1.50
N LYS A 178 -1.03 8.70 -2.52
CA LYS A 178 -0.48 9.61 -3.54
C LYS A 178 0.82 9.08 -4.17
N GLU A 179 0.89 7.76 -4.33
CA GLU A 179 2.05 7.04 -4.88
C GLU A 179 3.39 7.34 -4.18
N SER A 180 3.33 7.69 -2.89
CA SER A 180 4.51 7.85 -2.06
C SER A 180 4.88 6.52 -1.42
N VAL A 181 6.11 6.05 -1.68
CA VAL A 181 6.66 4.83 -1.07
C VAL A 181 6.62 4.92 0.45
N SER A 182 7.05 6.05 1.03
CA SER A 182 7.08 6.26 2.49
C SER A 182 5.67 6.15 3.10
N ARG A 183 4.67 6.84 2.52
CA ARG A 183 3.29 6.77 3.02
C ARG A 183 2.70 5.37 2.82
N PHE A 184 2.99 4.75 1.69
CA PHE A 184 2.52 3.41 1.40
C PHE A 184 3.04 2.40 2.43
N VAL A 185 4.35 2.38 2.66
CA VAL A 185 5.00 1.51 3.67
C VAL A 185 4.46 1.79 5.08
N LYS A 186 4.22 3.05 5.44
CA LYS A 186 3.58 3.39 6.72
C LYS A 186 2.25 2.67 6.94
N TYR A 187 1.39 2.59 5.91
CA TYR A 187 0.05 2.01 6.05
C TYR A 187 0.00 0.49 5.81
N THR A 188 0.96 -0.07 5.07
CA THR A 188 0.91 -1.48 4.63
C THR A 188 2.02 -2.34 5.22
N GLY A 189 3.11 -1.75 5.72
CA GLY A 189 4.34 -2.47 6.07
C GLY A 189 5.14 -2.86 4.83
N TYR A 190 6.46 -2.72 4.87
CA TYR A 190 7.32 -2.96 3.72
C TYR A 190 7.24 -4.42 3.23
N GLY A 191 7.06 -5.40 4.13
CA GLY A 191 6.90 -6.80 3.75
C GLY A 191 5.71 -7.03 2.80
N ASN A 192 4.57 -6.40 3.05
CA ASN A 192 3.40 -6.47 2.17
C ASN A 192 3.61 -5.62 0.89
N ALA A 193 4.23 -4.45 1.03
CA ALA A 193 4.48 -3.50 -0.07
C ALA A 193 5.52 -3.96 -1.09
N ALA A 194 6.49 -4.78 -0.68
CA ALA A 194 7.68 -5.12 -1.46
C ALA A 194 7.34 -5.68 -2.85
N GLY A 195 6.27 -6.47 -2.97
CA GLY A 195 5.86 -7.04 -4.26
C GLY A 195 5.48 -5.96 -5.29
N LEU A 196 4.74 -4.92 -4.88
CA LEU A 196 4.39 -3.81 -5.77
C LEU A 196 5.60 -2.91 -6.03
N LEU A 197 6.38 -2.61 -4.98
CA LEU A 197 7.56 -1.74 -5.09
C LEU A 197 8.62 -2.33 -6.03
N ALA A 198 8.84 -3.64 -5.96
CA ALA A 198 9.73 -4.36 -6.88
C ALA A 198 9.22 -4.31 -8.32
N ALA A 199 7.93 -4.56 -8.55
CA ALA A 199 7.32 -4.50 -9.87
C ALA A 199 7.41 -3.10 -10.52
N ARG A 200 7.46 -2.03 -9.71
CA ARG A 200 7.62 -0.64 -10.16
C ARG A 200 9.07 -0.14 -10.15
N GLY A 201 10.04 -0.93 -9.72
CA GLY A 201 11.44 -0.48 -9.58
C GLY A 201 11.65 0.56 -8.47
N LEU A 202 10.75 0.65 -7.49
CA LEU A 202 10.75 1.66 -6.42
C LEU A 202 11.36 1.16 -5.10
N MET A 203 12.06 0.03 -5.11
CA MET A 203 12.66 -0.57 -3.91
C MET A 203 13.71 0.34 -3.25
N ALA A 204 14.38 1.20 -4.02
CA ALA A 204 15.37 2.16 -3.53
C ALA A 204 14.75 3.50 -3.06
N GLY A 205 13.42 3.59 -2.91
CA GLY A 205 12.76 4.78 -2.36
C GLY A 205 12.49 5.91 -3.36
N GLY A 206 12.44 5.61 -4.67
CA GLY A 206 12.06 6.57 -5.70
C GLY A 206 10.63 7.12 -5.56
N GLN A 207 10.39 8.30 -6.12
CA GLN A 207 9.03 8.86 -6.31
C GLN A 207 8.49 8.44 -7.67
N SER A 208 7.21 8.07 -7.76
CA SER A 208 6.57 7.88 -9.08
C SER A 208 6.22 9.23 -9.71
N GLU A 209 6.07 9.25 -11.03
CA GLU A 209 5.79 10.45 -11.84
C GLU A 209 4.37 11.05 -11.66
N GLY A 210 3.64 10.71 -10.58
CA GLY A 210 2.27 11.15 -10.40
C GLY A 210 2.12 12.62 -9.99
N GLU A 211 1.20 13.35 -10.64
CA GLU A 211 0.86 14.74 -10.28
C GLU A 211 -0.02 14.78 -9.02
N TYR A 212 0.58 15.05 -7.86
CA TYR A 212 -0.10 15.08 -6.57
C TYR A 212 0.12 16.39 -5.81
N SER A 213 -0.92 16.83 -5.07
CA SER A 213 -0.84 18.02 -4.22
C SER A 213 0.10 17.80 -3.03
N GLU A 214 0.65 18.89 -2.49
CA GLU A 214 1.51 18.92 -1.30
C GLU A 214 0.90 18.23 -0.08
N ASP A 215 1.78 17.88 0.86
CA ASP A 215 1.49 16.98 1.96
C ASP A 215 0.81 17.65 3.15
N GLU A 216 -0.30 17.06 3.57
CA GLU A 216 -0.91 17.30 4.87
C GLU A 216 -0.30 16.28 5.83
N ASP A 217 0.31 16.77 6.92
CA ASP A 217 0.72 15.90 8.03
C ASP A 217 -0.55 15.28 8.63
N THR A 218 -0.66 13.97 8.49
CA THR A 218 -1.78 13.17 8.99
C THR A 218 -1.34 12.24 10.11
N ASP A 219 -0.10 12.40 10.58
CA ASP A 219 0.43 11.61 11.68
C ASP A 219 -0.28 12.02 12.97
N THR A 220 -0.86 11.03 13.63
CA THR A 220 -1.43 11.19 14.97
C THR A 220 -0.30 11.30 15.99
N GLU A 221 -0.59 11.86 17.16
CA GLU A 221 0.41 11.95 18.23
C GLU A 221 0.85 10.54 18.67
N GLU A 222 -0.06 9.57 18.72
CA GLU A 222 0.26 8.18 19.03
C GLU A 222 1.23 7.56 18.01
N TYR A 223 1.06 7.89 16.72
CA TYR A 223 1.96 7.42 15.67
C TYR A 223 3.34 8.09 15.78
N LYS A 224 3.40 9.40 16.05
CA LYS A 224 4.67 10.15 16.19
C LYS A 224 5.54 9.62 17.32
N GLU A 225 4.93 9.31 18.47
CA GLU A 225 5.63 8.71 19.62
C GLU A 225 6.15 7.30 19.31
N ALA A 226 5.36 6.50 18.58
CA ALA A 226 5.71 5.12 18.27
C ALA A 226 6.68 4.97 17.09
N LYS A 227 6.69 5.92 16.14
CA LYS A 227 7.50 5.92 14.91
C LYS A 227 8.94 5.41 15.07
N PRO A 228 9.75 5.85 16.05
CA PRO A 228 11.12 5.35 16.22
C PRO A 228 11.21 3.85 16.55
N ASN A 229 10.14 3.27 17.10
CA ASN A 229 10.09 1.86 17.52
C ASN A 229 9.33 0.98 16.53
N ILE A 230 8.81 1.52 15.42
CA ILE A 230 8.09 0.75 14.41
C ILE A 230 9.11 0.05 13.50
N ASN A 231 9.02 -1.27 13.40
CA ASN A 231 9.79 -2.01 12.41
C ASN A 231 9.18 -1.76 11.01
N PRO A 232 9.93 -1.19 10.05
CA PRO A 232 9.40 -0.85 8.73
C PRO A 232 8.97 -2.08 7.92
N ILE A 233 9.55 -3.25 8.18
CA ILE A 233 9.20 -4.50 7.49
C ILE A 233 7.83 -4.98 7.94
N THR A 234 7.59 -5.05 9.25
CA THR A 234 6.36 -5.59 9.83
C THR A 234 5.26 -4.55 10.02
N GLY A 235 5.60 -3.25 9.95
CA GLY A 235 4.66 -2.14 10.09
C GLY A 235 4.07 -2.02 11.50
N ARG A 236 4.71 -2.62 12.51
CA ARG A 236 4.28 -2.56 13.92
C ARG A 236 5.43 -2.24 14.85
N VAL A 237 5.08 -1.77 16.05
CA VAL A 237 6.01 -1.68 17.18
C VAL A 237 6.33 -3.10 17.64
N GLU A 238 7.62 -3.45 17.64
CA GLU A 238 8.08 -4.72 18.19
C GLU A 238 8.49 -4.53 19.64
N GLU A 239 8.17 -5.52 20.47
CA GLU A 239 8.67 -5.56 21.84
C GLU A 239 10.19 -5.66 21.77
N LYS A 240 10.88 -4.81 22.53
CA LYS A 240 12.33 -4.89 22.65
C LYS A 240 12.65 -6.23 23.28
N LEU A 241 13.21 -7.14 22.47
CA LEU A 241 13.73 -8.39 22.96
C LEU A 241 14.81 -8.09 24.01
N PRO A 242 14.88 -8.87 25.10
CA PRO A 242 15.99 -8.75 26.04
C PRO A 242 17.29 -8.95 25.30
N ASN A 243 18.31 -8.18 25.69
CA ASN A 243 19.61 -8.25 25.03
C ASN A 243 20.18 -9.66 25.25
N PRO A 244 20.48 -10.43 24.19
CA PRO A 244 20.99 -11.80 24.35
C PRO A 244 22.32 -11.87 25.10
N MET A 245 23.06 -10.76 25.13
CA MET A 245 24.36 -10.61 25.79
C MET A 245 24.24 -10.06 27.22
N GLU A 246 23.03 -9.81 27.71
CA GLU A 246 22.80 -9.29 29.07
C GLU A 246 23.18 -10.36 30.11
N GLY A 247 24.06 -10.00 31.05
CA GLY A 247 24.60 -10.94 32.04
C GLY A 247 25.79 -11.78 31.57
N MET A 248 26.27 -11.63 30.33
CA MET A 248 27.52 -12.25 29.87
C MET A 248 28.75 -11.41 30.23
N THR A 249 29.85 -12.06 30.61
CA THR A 249 31.16 -11.41 30.77
C THR A 249 31.76 -11.04 29.42
N ASP A 250 32.72 -10.12 29.38
CA ASP A 250 33.32 -9.69 28.10
C ASP A 250 34.04 -10.82 27.37
N GLU A 251 34.70 -11.72 28.10
CA GLU A 251 35.28 -12.96 27.53
C GLU A 251 34.21 -13.85 26.88
N GLN A 252 33.02 -13.97 27.48
CA GLN A 252 31.91 -14.74 26.91
C GLN A 252 31.35 -14.06 25.64
N LYS A 253 31.31 -12.72 25.62
CA LYS A 253 30.90 -11.97 24.43
C LYS A 253 31.86 -12.19 23.27
N GLU A 254 33.17 -12.18 23.53
CA GLU A 254 34.19 -12.45 22.52
C GLU A 254 34.09 -13.88 21.97
N LEU A 255 33.86 -14.87 22.83
CA LEU A 255 33.68 -16.27 22.41
C LEU A 255 32.47 -16.46 21.50
N GLU A 256 31.32 -15.87 21.83
CA GLU A 256 30.13 -15.93 20.95
C GLU A 256 30.34 -15.15 19.65
N ALA A 257 31.08 -14.03 19.66
CA ALA A 257 31.45 -13.30 18.45
C ALA A 257 32.34 -14.15 17.52
N MET A 258 33.36 -14.82 18.06
CA MET A 258 34.20 -15.75 17.29
C MET A 258 33.39 -16.92 16.71
N LYS A 259 32.41 -17.42 17.45
CA LYS A 259 31.52 -18.49 16.99
C LYS A 259 30.62 -18.03 15.85
N LEU A 260 30.07 -16.82 15.93
CA LEU A 260 29.27 -16.21 14.87
C LEU A 260 30.11 -16.02 13.60
N MET A 261 31.32 -15.51 13.74
CA MET A 261 32.25 -15.29 12.64
C MET A 261 32.63 -16.61 11.93
N ASN A 262 32.93 -17.65 12.70
CA ASN A 262 33.16 -18.99 12.16
C ASN A 262 31.94 -19.53 11.39
N MET A 263 30.73 -19.17 11.81
CA MET A 263 29.50 -19.54 11.10
C MET A 263 29.36 -18.79 9.77
N PHE A 264 29.64 -17.49 9.75
CA PHE A 264 29.70 -16.69 8.52
C PHE A 264 30.75 -17.21 7.54
N ASP A 265 31.97 -17.50 8.00
CA ASP A 265 33.05 -18.05 7.18
C ASP A 265 32.64 -19.40 6.56
N LYS A 266 32.06 -20.30 7.36
CA LYS A 266 31.55 -21.60 6.85
C LYS A 266 30.50 -21.42 5.76
N LEU A 267 29.50 -20.56 5.99
CA LEU A 267 28.43 -20.32 5.02
C LEU A 267 28.95 -19.63 3.75
N SER A 268 29.92 -18.71 3.89
CA SER A 268 30.57 -18.02 2.77
C SER A 268 31.42 -18.97 1.93
N ARG A 269 32.22 -19.84 2.56
CA ARG A 269 33.02 -20.87 1.86
C ARG A 269 32.14 -21.86 1.11
N GLN A 270 30.97 -22.20 1.66
CA GLN A 270 29.97 -23.04 1.01
C GLN A 270 29.15 -22.28 -0.05
N GLN A 271 29.42 -20.99 -0.28
CA GLN A 271 28.70 -20.12 -1.22
C GLN A 271 27.18 -20.05 -0.95
N ILE A 272 26.77 -20.29 0.30
CA ILE A 272 25.37 -20.18 0.74
C ILE A 272 25.02 -18.71 0.94
N ILE A 273 25.95 -17.91 1.47
CA ILE A 273 25.81 -16.47 1.66
C ILE A 273 26.99 -15.73 1.05
N ARG A 274 26.76 -14.49 0.64
CA ARG A 274 27.82 -13.56 0.21
C ARG A 274 27.68 -12.26 1.00
N PRO A 275 28.61 -11.95 1.92
CA PRO A 275 28.58 -10.68 2.65
C PRO A 275 28.67 -9.50 1.66
N MET A 276 27.82 -8.50 1.85
CA MET A 276 27.79 -7.27 1.05
C MET A 276 27.99 -6.07 1.96
N GLY A 277 28.79 -5.11 1.51
CA GLY A 277 29.05 -3.83 2.15
C GLY A 277 28.65 -2.69 1.23
N LEU A 278 28.51 -1.50 1.82
CA LEU A 278 28.41 -0.27 1.05
C LEU A 278 29.82 0.22 0.76
N ASP A 279 30.12 0.50 -0.50
CA ASP A 279 31.32 1.22 -0.87
C ASP A 279 31.17 2.73 -0.54
N PRO A 280 32.25 3.53 -0.59
CA PRO A 280 32.19 4.98 -0.34
C PRO A 280 31.23 5.73 -1.26
N ASP A 281 30.87 5.15 -2.41
CA ASP A 281 29.94 5.70 -3.38
C ASP A 281 28.48 5.27 -3.12
N GLY A 282 28.23 4.49 -2.07
CA GLY A 282 26.91 4.02 -1.64
C GLY A 282 26.38 2.79 -2.40
N ASN A 283 27.21 2.13 -3.20
CA ASN A 283 26.85 0.92 -3.93
C ASN A 283 27.16 -0.35 -3.12
N LEU A 284 26.40 -1.40 -3.39
CA LEU A 284 26.59 -2.71 -2.76
C LEU A 284 27.76 -3.45 -3.42
N SER A 285 28.84 -3.67 -2.67
CA SER A 285 30.02 -4.44 -3.09
C SER A 285 30.22 -5.66 -2.17
N SER A 286 30.82 -6.74 -2.68
CA SER A 286 31.06 -7.94 -1.86
C SER A 286 32.22 -7.73 -0.89
N ILE A 287 32.01 -8.02 0.39
CA ILE A 287 33.06 -8.00 1.41
C ILE A 287 33.71 -9.40 1.49
N ASN A 288 35.04 -9.45 1.50
CA ASN A 288 35.77 -10.70 1.79
C ASN A 288 35.82 -10.96 3.30
N VAL A 289 35.78 -12.22 3.72
CA VAL A 289 35.77 -12.59 5.15
C VAL A 289 37.00 -12.05 5.90
N THR A 290 38.16 -11.97 5.25
CA THR A 290 39.39 -11.38 5.82
C THR A 290 39.27 -9.87 6.06
N SER A 291 38.60 -9.14 5.15
CA SER A 291 38.28 -7.72 5.37
C SER A 291 37.20 -7.50 6.42
N LEU A 292 36.44 -8.53 6.79
CA LEU A 292 35.45 -8.47 7.86
C LEU A 292 36.13 -8.47 9.24
N ASP A 293 37.22 -9.25 9.41
CA ASP A 293 38.08 -9.22 10.60
C ASP A 293 38.68 -7.83 10.81
N GLU A 294 39.24 -7.24 9.75
CA GLU A 294 39.81 -5.89 9.78
C GLU A 294 38.75 -4.82 10.05
N ALA A 295 37.56 -4.94 9.47
CA ALA A 295 36.45 -4.01 9.71
C ALA A 295 35.93 -4.09 11.15
N VAL A 296 35.83 -5.30 11.73
CA VAL A 296 35.42 -5.49 13.13
C VAL A 296 36.47 -4.91 14.08
N HIS A 297 37.75 -5.13 13.80
CA HIS A 297 38.85 -4.51 14.56
C HIS A 297 38.84 -2.99 14.48
N GLN A 298 38.63 -2.40 13.28
CA GLN A 298 38.52 -0.95 13.12
C GLN A 298 37.31 -0.36 13.85
N ILE A 299 36.16 -1.04 13.85
CA ILE A 299 34.96 -0.60 14.59
C ILE A 299 35.19 -0.69 16.11
N ALA A 300 35.91 -1.70 16.58
CA ALA A 300 36.29 -1.82 17.99
C ALA A 300 37.26 -0.71 18.42
N GLU A 301 38.26 -0.39 17.58
CA GLU A 301 39.21 0.71 17.82
C GLU A 301 38.54 2.09 17.81
N GLN A 302 37.57 2.34 16.92
CA GLN A 302 36.82 3.60 16.88
C GLN A 302 35.87 3.80 18.07
N ARG A 303 35.34 2.71 18.66
CA ARG A 303 34.56 2.79 19.91
C ARG A 303 35.46 3.11 21.10
N LEU A 304 36.65 2.51 21.15
CA LEU A 304 37.65 2.80 22.19
C LEU A 304 38.14 4.26 22.12
N SER A 305 38.23 4.85 20.92
CA SER A 305 38.64 6.26 20.77
C SER A 305 37.52 7.27 21.05
N SER A 306 36.25 6.87 20.92
CA SER A 306 35.11 7.77 21.18
C SER A 306 34.66 7.78 22.65
N ASP A 307 34.86 6.68 23.38
CA ASP A 307 34.66 6.65 24.83
C ASP A 307 35.78 7.36 25.60
N SER A 308 36.98 7.52 25.01
CA SER A 308 38.09 8.28 25.61
C SER A 308 37.94 9.81 25.51
N ASP A 309 37.05 10.31 24.65
CA ASP A 309 36.84 11.75 24.44
C ASP A 309 35.70 12.34 25.32
N LEU A 310 35.12 11.53 26.22
CA LEU A 310 34.10 11.96 27.20
C LEU A 310 34.65 12.19 28.62
N GLU A 311 35.95 12.03 28.83
CA GLU A 311 36.63 12.48 30.05
C GLU A 311 37.68 13.53 29.69
N ILE A 312 37.25 14.78 29.49
CA ILE A 312 37.91 16.03 29.90
C ILE A 312 36.94 17.19 29.58
N ASP A 313 36.76 18.05 30.58
CA ASP A 313 35.85 19.20 30.77
C ASP A 313 34.36 18.93 31.10
#